data_AF-A0A196S843-F1
#
_entry.id   AF-A0A196S843-F1
#
_cell.length_a   1.000
_cell.length_b   1.000
_cell.length_c   1.000
_cell.angle_alpha   90.00
_cell.angle_beta   90.00
_cell.angle_gamma   90.00
#
_symmetry.space_group_name_H-M   'P 1'
#
loop_
_entity.id
_entity.type
_entity.pdbx_description
1 polymer ?
#
loop_
_entity_poly.entity_id
_entity_poly.type
_entity_poly.pdbx_seq_one_letter_code
_entity_poly.pdbx_strand_id
1 'polypeptide(L)'
;DIQKVEYEGEWCEGKRWGRGVQYDRNGNTMFDGEWMNDEPVEKRVALNGESRLLHTCIEQLIVSNMCCNGKEWKTLDFALLSNLAVLQVGKNCFQHVEEVKLIGLTCLETVVIGKESFSGDKEEIEGAFHLKECERLRELKIGCGSFYHYSVCEIEHVDSLEVIEMGELDEWSYSFCSASLELKDLPHLKTLFFGKGAFSYCSRVVFENLPELASLRCGYHAFLFDEETTNTLILRNLPKLTTLSLAIMAFYYPHYITLENMPLLSTVSIPPKWLLYRIELYCHNIGALADHPAFAVNANANVHSPEEYYALDSTVESIVIADHACNSPSFTTMDLTPFVNLRTIGVGDYACTHVEEVKMIGMKCLETVVIGEKSCSQWNHHWEKNPNRHFHLK
;
A
#
# COMPACT_ATOMS: atom_id res chain seq x y z
N ASP A 1 2.16 -22.75 67.67
CA ASP A 1 1.77 -22.43 66.29
C ASP A 1 2.98 -22.23 65.43
N ILE A 2 3.17 -23.10 64.44
CA ILE A 2 4.18 -22.89 63.40
C ILE A 2 3.52 -21.89 62.43
N GLN A 3 4.04 -20.66 62.38
CA GLN A 3 3.65 -19.68 61.39
C GLN A 3 3.92 -20.28 60.01
N LYS A 4 2.87 -20.67 59.28
CA LYS A 4 3.00 -21.12 57.89
C LYS A 4 3.16 -19.91 57.00
N VAL A 5 4.09 -19.99 56.05
CA VAL A 5 4.37 -18.93 55.08
C VAL A 5 3.16 -18.78 54.17
N GLU A 6 2.54 -17.60 54.18
CA GLU A 6 1.37 -17.28 53.33
C GLU A 6 1.77 -16.86 51.91
N TYR A 7 2.97 -16.28 51.77
CA TYR A 7 3.54 -15.87 50.50
C TYR A 7 5.07 -15.97 50.52
N GLU A 8 5.63 -16.47 49.41
CA GLU A 8 7.06 -16.53 49.15
C GLU A 8 7.33 -15.89 47.79
N GLY A 9 8.09 -14.80 47.75
CA GLY A 9 8.35 -14.07 46.51
C GLY A 9 8.90 -12.68 46.76
N GLU A 10 8.97 -11.87 45.71
CA GLU A 10 9.50 -10.50 45.80
C GLU A 10 8.47 -9.53 46.39
N TRP A 11 8.98 -8.44 46.95
CA TRP A 11 8.19 -7.40 47.60
C TRP A 11 8.69 -6.01 47.17
N CYS A 12 7.77 -5.09 46.89
CA CYS A 12 8.05 -3.69 46.60
C CYS A 12 7.11 -2.81 47.43
N GLU A 13 7.66 -1.87 48.20
CA GLU A 13 6.89 -0.97 49.09
C GLU A 13 5.88 -1.68 50.01
N GLY A 14 6.23 -2.87 50.49
CA GLY A 14 5.36 -3.67 51.37
C GLY A 14 4.23 -4.41 50.65
N LYS A 15 4.21 -4.42 49.31
CA LYS A 15 3.28 -5.17 48.48
C LYS A 15 3.98 -6.31 47.73
N ARG A 16 3.27 -7.40 47.44
CA ARG A 16 3.78 -8.50 46.62
C ARG A 16 4.10 -7.99 45.21
N TRP A 17 5.27 -8.38 44.72
CA TRP A 17 5.82 -7.94 43.45
C TRP A 17 6.60 -9.07 42.78
N GLY A 18 6.75 -9.01 41.45
CA GLY A 18 7.56 -9.95 40.67
C GLY A 18 7.12 -11.40 40.84
N ARG A 19 8.06 -12.35 40.72
CA ARG A 19 7.75 -13.78 40.85
C ARG A 19 7.42 -14.13 42.30
N GLY A 20 6.30 -14.82 42.52
CA GLY A 20 5.93 -15.28 43.85
C GLY A 20 4.85 -16.36 43.88
N VAL A 21 4.85 -17.11 44.98
CA VAL A 21 3.95 -18.21 45.27
C VAL A 21 3.11 -17.86 46.51
N GLN A 22 1.80 -17.89 46.36
CA GLN A 22 0.84 -17.76 47.46
C GLN A 22 0.37 -19.15 47.90
N TYR A 23 0.29 -19.37 49.22
CA TYR A 23 -0.13 -20.63 49.82
C TYR A 23 -1.40 -20.46 50.65
N ASP A 24 -2.23 -21.52 50.73
CA ASP A 24 -3.36 -21.58 51.65
C ASP A 24 -2.93 -21.90 53.10
N ARG A 25 -3.87 -21.91 54.05
CA ARG A 25 -3.59 -22.27 55.46
C ARG A 25 -3.11 -23.71 55.66
N ASN A 26 -3.35 -24.58 54.68
CA ASN A 26 -2.89 -25.96 54.69
C ASN A 26 -1.47 -26.10 54.13
N GLY A 27 -0.97 -25.10 53.39
CA GLY A 27 0.32 -25.09 52.70
C GLY A 27 0.23 -25.47 51.21
N ASN A 28 -0.97 -25.54 50.64
CA ASN A 28 -1.15 -25.80 49.22
C ASN A 28 -0.97 -24.51 48.41
N THR A 29 -0.33 -24.62 47.24
CA THR A 29 -0.17 -23.49 46.30
C THR A 29 -1.54 -23.03 45.80
N MET A 30 -1.86 -21.76 46.07
CA MET A 30 -3.05 -21.08 45.53
C MET A 30 -2.74 -20.39 44.20
N PHE A 31 -1.55 -19.80 44.10
CA PHE A 31 -1.08 -19.12 42.90
C PHE A 31 0.44 -19.17 42.85
N ASP A 32 0.99 -19.40 41.65
CA ASP A 32 2.42 -19.35 41.36
C ASP A 32 2.60 -18.58 40.05
N GLY A 33 3.11 -17.35 40.15
CA GLY A 33 3.14 -16.44 39.01
C GLY A 33 3.72 -15.07 39.34
N GLU A 34 3.51 -14.12 38.43
CA GLU A 34 3.95 -12.74 38.59
C GLU A 34 2.91 -11.93 39.39
N TRP A 35 3.40 -11.07 40.27
CA TRP A 35 2.63 -10.18 41.14
C TRP A 35 2.97 -8.72 40.87
N MET A 36 1.97 -7.84 40.94
CA MET A 36 2.15 -6.39 40.87
C MET A 36 1.11 -5.71 41.74
N ASN A 37 1.56 -4.88 42.68
CA ASN A 37 0.69 -4.16 43.62
C ASN A 37 -0.28 -5.07 44.40
N ASP A 38 0.21 -6.19 44.94
CA ASP A 38 -0.57 -7.21 45.66
C ASP A 38 -1.59 -8.00 44.84
N GLU A 39 -1.64 -7.83 43.52
CA GLU A 39 -2.52 -8.57 42.63
C GLU A 39 -1.70 -9.43 41.65
N PRO A 40 -2.21 -10.60 41.25
CA PRO A 40 -1.66 -11.35 40.12
C PRO A 40 -1.59 -10.47 38.85
N VAL A 41 -0.47 -10.51 38.14
CA VAL A 41 -0.26 -9.70 36.94
C VAL A 41 -1.19 -10.16 35.81
N GLU A 42 -1.97 -9.21 35.28
CA GLU A 42 -2.77 -9.42 34.08
C GLU A 42 -1.86 -9.39 32.83
N LYS A 43 -1.70 -10.54 32.18
CA LYS A 43 -0.95 -10.64 30.91
C LYS A 43 -1.72 -10.09 29.71
N ARG A 44 -3.05 -10.02 29.82
CA ARG A 44 -3.95 -9.45 28.81
C ARG A 44 -4.55 -8.17 29.35
N VAL A 45 -4.16 -7.04 28.77
CA VAL A 45 -4.59 -5.71 29.22
C VAL A 45 -5.43 -5.06 28.13
N ALA A 46 -6.59 -4.51 28.53
CA ALA A 46 -7.45 -3.72 27.66
C ALA A 46 -7.41 -2.24 28.06
N LEU A 47 -7.01 -1.35 27.14
CA LEU A 47 -7.11 0.09 27.31
C LEU A 47 -8.51 0.55 26.85
N ASN A 48 -9.24 1.22 27.75
CA ASN A 48 -10.64 1.62 27.55
C ASN A 48 -10.88 3.11 27.92
N GLY A 49 -9.82 3.92 27.97
CA GLY A 49 -9.88 5.34 28.34
C GLY A 49 -9.61 5.63 29.82
N GLU A 50 -9.59 4.62 30.68
CA GLU A 50 -9.10 4.72 32.06
C GLU A 50 -7.60 4.43 32.08
N SER A 51 -6.83 5.19 32.87
CA SER A 51 -5.38 5.01 32.99
C SER A 51 -5.06 3.66 33.64
N ARG A 52 -4.66 2.68 32.83
CA ARG A 52 -4.06 1.43 33.31
C ARG A 52 -2.54 1.50 33.20
N LEU A 53 -1.86 0.94 34.20
CA LEU A 53 -0.41 0.81 34.20
C LEU A 53 0.01 -0.18 33.10
N LEU A 54 0.79 0.29 32.14
CA LEU A 54 1.49 -0.58 31.19
C LEU A 54 2.74 -1.14 31.86
N HIS A 55 2.95 -2.46 31.76
CA HIS A 55 4.08 -3.14 32.37
C HIS A 55 4.69 -4.17 31.41
N THR A 56 5.95 -4.53 31.65
CA THR A 56 6.75 -5.43 30.79
C THR A 56 6.16 -6.82 30.62
N CYS A 57 5.36 -7.29 31.58
CA CYS A 57 4.73 -8.62 31.56
C CYS A 57 3.47 -8.72 30.68
N ILE A 58 3.06 -7.63 29.99
CA ILE A 58 1.91 -7.67 29.08
C ILE A 58 2.27 -8.52 27.86
N GLU A 59 1.47 -9.55 27.61
CA GLU A 59 1.56 -10.41 26.43
C GLU A 59 0.51 -10.04 25.37
N GLN A 60 -0.64 -9.49 25.78
CA GLN A 60 -1.70 -9.06 24.87
C GLN A 60 -2.19 -7.66 25.25
N LEU A 61 -1.99 -6.69 24.37
CA LEU A 61 -2.49 -5.35 24.52
C LEU A 61 -3.64 -5.10 23.55
N ILE A 62 -4.81 -4.80 24.10
CA ILE A 62 -6.01 -4.50 23.34
C ILE A 62 -6.40 -3.06 23.61
N VAL A 63 -6.40 -2.21 22.59
CA VAL A 63 -6.88 -0.83 22.69
C VAL A 63 -8.31 -0.79 22.17
N SER A 64 -9.24 -0.38 23.02
CA SER A 64 -10.65 -0.28 22.64
C SER A 64 -10.86 0.87 21.65
N ASN A 65 -11.96 0.81 20.89
CA ASN A 65 -12.30 1.87 19.94
C ASN A 65 -12.29 3.26 20.61
N MET A 66 -11.91 4.29 19.86
CA MET A 66 -11.93 5.70 20.29
C MET A 66 -11.03 6.02 21.49
N CYS A 67 -10.09 5.14 21.85
CA CYS A 67 -9.18 5.33 22.98
C CYS A 67 -7.84 5.98 22.58
N CYS A 68 -7.14 6.50 23.60
CA CYS A 68 -5.78 7.06 23.48
C CYS A 68 -5.65 8.23 22.49
N ASN A 69 -6.69 9.08 22.43
CA ASN A 69 -6.75 10.24 21.53
C ASN A 69 -6.30 11.55 22.19
N GLY A 70 -5.70 11.49 23.38
CA GLY A 70 -5.15 12.67 24.04
C GLY A 70 -3.94 13.23 23.28
N LYS A 71 -3.70 14.54 23.41
CA LYS A 71 -2.61 15.25 22.71
C LYS A 71 -1.22 14.92 23.27
N GLU A 72 -1.17 14.27 24.44
CA GLU A 72 0.04 13.75 25.07
C GLU A 72 0.65 12.58 24.29
N TRP A 73 -0.14 11.87 23.49
CA TRP A 73 0.33 10.75 22.67
C TRP A 73 0.93 11.28 21.36
N LYS A 74 2.20 11.68 21.40
CA LYS A 74 2.96 12.10 20.20
C LYS A 74 3.78 10.96 19.60
N THR A 75 4.54 10.27 20.43
CA THR A 75 5.28 9.07 20.03
C THR A 75 4.76 7.88 20.83
N LEU A 76 4.48 6.78 20.13
CA LEU A 76 4.08 5.52 20.72
C LEU A 76 5.19 4.49 20.52
N ASP A 77 6.04 4.37 21.55
CA ASP A 77 7.13 3.42 21.60
C ASP A 77 6.77 2.23 22.50
N PHE A 78 6.74 1.04 21.90
CA PHE A 78 6.37 -0.19 22.59
C PHE A 78 7.57 -0.96 23.15
N ALA A 79 8.80 -0.46 23.05
CA ALA A 79 10.02 -1.17 23.47
C ALA A 79 9.98 -1.69 24.93
N LEU A 80 9.23 -1.04 25.81
CA LEU A 80 9.05 -1.47 27.21
C LEU A 80 8.14 -2.70 27.37
N LEU A 81 7.36 -3.08 26.35
CA LEU A 81 6.49 -4.26 26.36
C LEU A 81 7.19 -5.45 25.72
N SER A 82 8.36 -5.83 26.26
CA SER A 82 9.23 -6.86 25.68
C SER A 82 8.57 -8.24 25.51
N ASN A 83 7.54 -8.55 26.30
CA ASN A 83 6.81 -9.82 26.24
C ASN A 83 5.55 -9.73 25.37
N LEU A 84 5.28 -8.58 24.73
CA LEU A 84 4.09 -8.38 23.92
C LEU A 84 4.08 -9.35 22.74
N ALA A 85 3.07 -10.21 22.71
CA ALA A 85 2.82 -11.16 21.64
C ALA A 85 1.71 -10.69 20.69
N VAL A 86 0.71 -9.97 21.20
CA VAL A 86 -0.42 -9.48 20.41
C VAL A 86 -0.66 -8.00 20.70
N LEU A 87 -0.61 -7.18 19.65
CA LEU A 87 -1.10 -5.81 19.66
C LEU A 87 -2.38 -5.73 18.83
N GLN A 88 -3.49 -5.38 19.48
CA GLN A 88 -4.75 -5.14 18.81
C GLN A 88 -5.24 -3.73 19.13
N VAL A 89 -5.22 -2.85 18.15
CA VAL A 89 -5.76 -1.49 18.24
C VAL A 89 -7.15 -1.46 17.63
N GLY A 90 -8.10 -0.87 18.34
CA GLY A 90 -9.46 -0.64 17.87
C GLY A 90 -9.53 0.40 16.75
N LYS A 91 -10.75 0.83 16.45
CA LYS A 91 -11.02 1.89 15.47
C LYS A 91 -10.89 3.27 16.11
N ASN A 92 -10.51 4.28 15.33
CA ASN A 92 -10.50 5.68 15.78
C ASN A 92 -9.57 5.93 16.98
N CYS A 93 -8.44 5.22 17.08
CA CYS A 93 -7.49 5.35 18.18
C CYS A 93 -6.28 6.20 17.81
N PHE A 94 -5.57 6.73 18.81
CA PHE A 94 -4.28 7.39 18.64
C PHE A 94 -4.24 8.55 17.62
N GLN A 95 -5.31 9.37 17.56
CA GLN A 95 -5.45 10.42 16.54
C GLN A 95 -4.28 11.44 16.52
N HIS A 96 -3.62 11.68 17.65
CA HIS A 96 -2.53 12.68 17.75
C HIS A 96 -1.12 12.09 17.65
N VAL A 97 -0.99 10.76 17.52
CA VAL A 97 0.32 10.11 17.40
C VAL A 97 0.92 10.43 16.04
N GLU A 98 2.19 10.77 16.04
CA GLU A 98 3.01 11.12 14.89
C GLU A 98 4.02 10.01 14.57
N GLU A 99 4.47 9.27 15.59
CA GLU A 99 5.48 8.25 15.40
C GLU A 99 5.08 6.97 16.15
N VAL A 100 5.11 5.83 15.46
CA VAL A 100 4.81 4.51 16.03
C VAL A 100 6.04 3.61 15.88
N LYS A 101 6.52 3.07 16.99
CA LYS A 101 7.71 2.21 17.05
C LYS A 101 7.35 0.84 17.61
N LEU A 102 7.38 -0.16 16.74
CA LEU A 102 7.34 -1.58 17.04
C LEU A 102 8.71 -2.15 16.69
N ILE A 103 9.68 -1.91 17.57
CA ILE A 103 11.09 -2.22 17.33
C ILE A 103 11.60 -3.17 18.40
N GLY A 104 12.23 -4.28 18.00
CA GLY A 104 12.88 -5.23 18.91
C GLY A 104 11.91 -6.05 19.78
N LEU A 105 10.64 -6.15 19.38
CA LEU A 105 9.62 -6.91 20.10
C LEU A 105 9.71 -8.39 19.75
N THR A 106 10.68 -9.07 20.36
CA THR A 106 11.03 -10.47 20.06
C THR A 106 9.89 -11.49 20.30
N CYS A 107 8.90 -11.14 21.12
CA CYS A 107 7.73 -11.98 21.37
C CYS A 107 6.55 -11.67 20.43
N LEU A 108 6.58 -10.57 19.68
CA LEU A 108 5.43 -10.07 18.94
C LEU A 108 5.09 -10.99 17.78
N GLU A 109 3.88 -11.52 17.75
CA GLU A 109 3.38 -12.47 16.76
C GLU A 109 2.32 -11.85 15.85
N THR A 110 1.53 -10.90 16.37
CA THR A 110 0.39 -10.33 15.64
C THR A 110 0.21 -8.84 15.95
N VAL A 111 0.04 -8.04 14.89
CA VAL A 111 -0.34 -6.63 14.97
C VAL A 111 -1.60 -6.41 14.13
N VAL A 112 -2.66 -5.95 14.79
CA VAL A 112 -3.93 -5.61 14.13
C VAL A 112 -4.29 -4.18 14.50
N ILE A 113 -4.37 -3.30 13.51
CA ILE A 113 -4.78 -1.91 13.66
C ILE A 113 -6.15 -1.71 13.05
N GLY A 114 -7.13 -1.28 13.84
CA GLY A 114 -8.48 -0.98 13.38
C GLY A 114 -8.55 0.27 12.50
N LYS A 115 -9.70 0.46 11.84
CA LYS A 115 -9.97 1.57 10.90
C LYS A 115 -9.79 2.95 11.55
N GLU A 116 -9.31 3.91 10.77
CA GLU A 116 -9.16 5.33 11.15
C GLU A 116 -8.33 5.52 12.43
N SER A 117 -7.35 4.64 12.66
CA SER A 117 -6.43 4.77 13.79
C SER A 117 -5.12 5.42 13.32
N PHE A 118 -4.51 6.27 14.15
CA PHE A 118 -3.34 7.06 13.77
C PHE A 118 -3.61 8.02 12.58
N SER A 119 -4.82 8.58 12.50
CA SER A 119 -5.30 9.36 11.35
C SER A 119 -5.93 10.70 11.71
N GLY A 120 -5.52 11.31 12.83
CA GLY A 120 -6.13 12.56 13.27
C GLY A 120 -5.83 13.72 12.32
N ASP A 121 -6.66 14.76 12.39
CA ASP A 121 -6.57 15.94 11.54
C ASP A 121 -5.22 16.65 11.72
N LYS A 122 -4.37 16.52 10.70
CA LYS A 122 -3.06 17.21 10.62
C LYS A 122 -2.98 18.02 9.34
N GLU A 123 -2.37 19.19 9.44
CA GLU A 123 -2.05 20.01 8.26
C GLU A 123 -0.87 19.43 7.47
N GLU A 124 0.04 18.70 8.13
CA GLU A 124 1.29 18.20 7.56
C GLU A 124 1.33 16.65 7.52
N ILE A 125 1.96 16.09 6.48
CA ILE A 125 2.12 14.64 6.25
C ILE A 125 3.53 14.21 6.66
N GLU A 126 3.77 14.08 7.97
CA GLU A 126 5.10 13.78 8.54
C GLU A 126 5.11 12.55 9.48
N GLY A 127 4.00 11.79 9.54
CA GLY A 127 3.94 10.64 10.42
C GLY A 127 4.87 9.50 10.00
N ALA A 128 5.39 8.75 10.98
CA ALA A 128 6.30 7.64 10.76
C ALA A 128 5.89 6.35 11.49
N PHE A 129 5.81 5.27 10.72
CA PHE A 129 5.52 3.92 11.20
C PHE A 129 6.76 3.04 11.03
N HIS A 130 7.29 2.54 12.14
CA HIS A 130 8.46 1.66 12.16
C HIS A 130 8.09 0.31 12.77
N LEU A 131 8.25 -0.73 11.97
CA LEU A 131 8.11 -2.12 12.37
C LEU A 131 9.41 -2.86 12.06
N LYS A 132 10.26 -3.02 13.07
CA LYS A 132 11.62 -3.52 12.88
C LYS A 132 11.99 -4.59 13.89
N GLU A 133 12.85 -5.52 13.49
CA GLU A 133 13.51 -6.47 14.42
C GLU A 133 12.50 -7.27 15.27
N CYS A 134 11.35 -7.60 14.70
CA CYS A 134 10.28 -8.38 15.35
C CYS A 134 10.31 -9.81 14.82
N GLU A 135 11.25 -10.62 15.31
CA GLU A 135 11.63 -11.94 14.76
C GLU A 135 10.49 -12.97 14.75
N ARG A 136 9.44 -12.80 15.56
CA ARG A 136 8.30 -13.72 15.66
C ARG A 136 7.04 -13.23 14.97
N LEU A 137 7.06 -12.03 14.40
CA LEU A 137 5.85 -11.43 13.85
C LEU A 137 5.40 -12.25 12.64
N ARG A 138 4.14 -12.70 12.64
CA ARG A 138 3.56 -13.49 11.55
C ARG A 138 2.50 -12.73 10.77
N GLU A 139 1.78 -11.83 11.43
CA GLU A 139 0.62 -11.15 10.86
C GLU A 139 0.65 -9.64 11.15
N LEU A 140 0.57 -8.84 10.09
CA LEU A 140 0.32 -7.42 10.14
C LEU A 140 -0.98 -7.09 9.38
N LYS A 141 -1.97 -6.55 10.11
CA LYS A 141 -3.22 -6.08 9.54
C LYS A 141 -3.48 -4.63 9.89
N ILE A 142 -3.80 -3.82 8.89
CA ILE A 142 -4.07 -2.39 9.05
C ILE A 142 -5.41 -2.04 8.40
N GLY A 143 -6.30 -1.40 9.15
CA GLY A 143 -7.62 -1.01 8.67
C GLY A 143 -7.61 0.18 7.72
N CYS A 144 -8.74 0.37 7.02
CA CYS A 144 -9.00 1.54 6.19
C CYS A 144 -8.91 2.84 7.02
N GLY A 145 -8.34 3.87 6.43
CA GLY A 145 -8.18 5.23 6.95
C GLY A 145 -7.05 5.38 7.96
N SER A 146 -6.43 4.29 8.40
CA SER A 146 -5.37 4.35 9.41
C SER A 146 -4.10 4.97 8.84
N PHE A 147 -3.24 5.59 9.66
CA PHE A 147 -1.98 6.20 9.22
C PHE A 147 -2.06 7.12 7.98
N TYR A 148 -3.21 7.76 7.73
CA TYR A 148 -3.44 8.61 6.54
C TYR A 148 -2.37 9.70 6.34
N HIS A 149 -1.88 10.29 7.43
CA HIS A 149 -0.87 11.36 7.41
C HIS A 149 0.57 10.86 7.64
N TYR A 150 0.84 9.57 7.41
CA TYR A 150 2.16 8.98 7.61
C TYR A 150 2.86 8.83 6.26
N SER A 151 3.90 9.64 6.03
CA SER A 151 4.75 9.57 4.85
C SER A 151 5.86 8.52 4.95
N VAL A 152 6.09 7.95 6.14
CA VAL A 152 7.09 6.92 6.37
C VAL A 152 6.42 5.60 6.83
N CYS A 153 6.67 4.53 6.09
CA CYS A 153 6.27 3.17 6.42
C CYS A 153 7.47 2.23 6.23
N GLU A 154 8.08 1.82 7.35
CA GLU A 154 9.28 0.97 7.34
C GLU A 154 8.98 -0.38 7.98
N ILE A 155 9.22 -1.45 7.22
CA ILE A 155 9.04 -2.83 7.64
C ILE A 155 10.33 -3.58 7.30
N GLU A 156 11.18 -3.81 8.31
CA GLU A 156 12.56 -4.29 8.11
C GLU A 156 12.92 -5.37 9.14
N HIS A 157 13.69 -6.39 8.73
CA HIS A 157 14.16 -7.45 9.64
C HIS A 157 13.01 -8.12 10.43
N VAL A 158 11.94 -8.50 9.72
CA VAL A 158 10.76 -9.20 10.26
C VAL A 158 10.55 -10.53 9.53
N ASP A 159 11.58 -11.36 9.55
CA ASP A 159 11.73 -12.51 8.65
C ASP A 159 10.64 -13.58 8.77
N SER A 160 9.97 -13.67 9.93
CA SER A 160 8.84 -14.59 10.18
C SER A 160 7.50 -14.11 9.62
N LEU A 161 7.42 -12.89 9.06
CA LEU A 161 6.18 -12.29 8.62
C LEU A 161 5.58 -13.10 7.47
N GLU A 162 4.34 -13.58 7.64
CA GLU A 162 3.65 -14.45 6.68
C GLU A 162 2.57 -13.70 5.90
N VAL A 163 1.93 -12.71 6.55
CA VAL A 163 0.75 -12.02 6.02
C VAL A 163 0.85 -10.51 6.26
N ILE A 164 0.65 -9.74 5.19
CA ILE A 164 0.34 -8.30 5.28
C ILE A 164 -1.00 -8.05 4.59
N GLU A 165 -1.94 -7.46 5.34
CA GLU A 165 -3.20 -6.96 4.80
C GLU A 165 -3.39 -5.50 5.23
N MET A 166 -3.49 -4.58 4.27
CA MET A 166 -3.70 -3.16 4.55
C MET A 166 -4.92 -2.65 3.78
N GLY A 167 -6.00 -2.34 4.50
CA GLY A 167 -7.27 -1.89 3.94
C GLY A 167 -8.26 -3.01 3.65
N GLU A 168 -9.28 -2.69 2.86
CA GLU A 168 -10.35 -3.62 2.45
C GLU A 168 -10.62 -3.52 0.94
N LEU A 169 -11.26 -4.53 0.35
CA LEU A 169 -11.56 -4.58 -1.08
C LEU A 169 -12.59 -3.52 -1.49
N ASP A 170 -13.60 -3.30 -0.66
CA ASP A 170 -14.80 -2.56 -1.06
C ASP A 170 -14.77 -1.07 -0.70
N GLU A 171 -13.85 -0.66 0.19
CA GLU A 171 -13.76 0.71 0.72
C GLU A 171 -12.43 1.37 0.36
N TRP A 172 -12.46 2.70 0.21
CA TRP A 172 -11.23 3.49 0.12
C TRP A 172 -10.45 3.37 1.43
N SER A 173 -9.22 2.91 1.31
CA SER A 173 -8.33 2.59 2.42
C SER A 173 -7.44 3.76 2.79
N TYR A 174 -6.70 4.37 1.86
CA TYR A 174 -5.79 5.49 2.18
C TYR A 174 -4.90 5.25 3.43
N SER A 175 -4.48 4.01 3.66
CA SER A 175 -3.84 3.59 4.91
C SER A 175 -2.42 4.13 5.11
N PHE A 176 -1.75 4.62 4.08
CA PHE A 176 -0.41 5.21 4.13
C PHE A 176 -0.29 6.18 2.95
N CYS A 177 -1.18 7.16 2.91
CA CYS A 177 -1.20 8.16 1.85
C CYS A 177 0.14 8.91 1.84
N SER A 178 0.74 9.04 0.66
CA SER A 178 2.05 9.62 0.39
C SER A 178 3.26 8.85 0.93
N ALA A 179 3.09 7.63 1.47
CA ALA A 179 4.22 6.78 1.83
C ALA A 179 4.64 5.90 0.64
N SER A 180 5.94 5.63 0.57
CA SER A 180 6.51 4.56 -0.26
C SER A 180 6.60 3.26 0.54
N LEU A 181 6.60 2.12 -0.15
CA LEU A 181 6.66 0.81 0.49
C LEU A 181 7.78 -0.05 -0.10
N GLU A 182 8.69 -0.50 0.77
CA GLU A 182 9.72 -1.45 0.40
C GLU A 182 9.64 -2.68 1.32
N LEU A 183 9.41 -3.84 0.72
CA LEU A 183 9.43 -5.14 1.36
C LEU A 183 10.54 -5.96 0.71
N LYS A 184 11.63 -6.16 1.45
CA LYS A 184 12.82 -6.85 0.98
C LYS A 184 13.19 -7.98 1.91
N ASP A 185 13.66 -9.07 1.32
CA ASP A 185 14.30 -10.17 2.04
C ASP A 185 13.41 -10.76 3.16
N LEU A 186 12.11 -10.94 2.87
CA LEU A 186 11.16 -11.56 3.79
C LEU A 186 10.92 -13.03 3.39
N PRO A 187 11.67 -13.99 3.96
CA PRO A 187 11.72 -15.37 3.48
C PRO A 187 10.42 -16.15 3.69
N HIS A 188 9.56 -15.73 4.62
CA HIS A 188 8.33 -16.46 4.96
C HIS A 188 7.04 -15.75 4.53
N LEU A 189 7.13 -14.60 3.85
CA LEU A 189 5.96 -13.83 3.45
C LEU A 189 5.19 -14.56 2.35
N LYS A 190 3.93 -14.88 2.60
CA LYS A 190 3.07 -15.70 1.72
C LYS A 190 2.04 -14.90 0.95
N THR A 191 1.44 -13.90 1.60
CA THR A 191 0.34 -13.14 1.00
C THR A 191 0.45 -11.65 1.26
N LEU A 192 0.25 -10.89 0.19
CA LEU A 192 0.12 -9.44 0.21
C LEU A 192 -1.27 -9.03 -0.26
N PHE A 193 -1.93 -8.20 0.54
CA PHE A 193 -3.18 -7.57 0.18
C PHE A 193 -3.16 -6.07 0.51
N PHE A 194 -3.46 -5.26 -0.50
CA PHE A 194 -3.58 -3.80 -0.37
C PHE A 194 -4.94 -3.36 -0.89
N GLY A 195 -5.71 -2.70 -0.04
CA GLY A 195 -7.03 -2.14 -0.34
C GLY A 195 -6.97 -0.93 -1.26
N LYS A 196 -8.13 -0.36 -1.60
CA LYS A 196 -8.23 0.76 -2.54
C LYS A 196 -7.47 1.98 -2.01
N GLY A 197 -6.58 2.58 -2.79
CA GLY A 197 -5.88 3.80 -2.39
C GLY A 197 -4.85 3.66 -1.27
N ALA A 198 -4.49 2.44 -0.84
CA ALA A 198 -3.70 2.21 0.39
C ALA A 198 -2.42 3.06 0.47
N PHE A 199 -1.61 3.07 -0.58
CA PHE A 199 -0.37 3.85 -0.73
C PHE A 199 -0.52 4.84 -1.89
N SER A 200 -1.56 5.68 -1.85
CA SER A 200 -1.75 6.72 -2.88
C SER A 200 -0.67 7.78 -2.79
N TYR A 201 -0.27 8.35 -3.91
CA TYR A 201 0.83 9.33 -4.03
C TYR A 201 2.19 8.82 -3.54
N CYS A 202 2.48 7.53 -3.74
CA CYS A 202 3.81 6.97 -3.45
C CYS A 202 4.80 7.29 -4.57
N SER A 203 6.10 7.34 -4.29
CA SER A 203 7.14 7.43 -5.33
C SER A 203 7.83 6.11 -5.61
N ARG A 204 7.71 5.14 -4.69
CA ARG A 204 8.50 3.91 -4.73
C ARG A 204 7.78 2.72 -4.11
N VAL A 205 7.74 1.64 -4.88
CA VAL A 205 7.21 0.33 -4.45
C VAL A 205 8.21 -0.75 -4.81
N VAL A 206 8.71 -1.48 -3.81
CA VAL A 206 9.70 -2.55 -3.99
C VAL A 206 9.25 -3.81 -3.27
N PHE A 207 8.99 -4.87 -4.03
CA PHE A 207 8.82 -6.23 -3.53
C PHE A 207 9.94 -7.09 -4.10
N GLU A 208 10.94 -7.37 -3.28
CA GLU A 208 12.20 -7.98 -3.70
C GLU A 208 12.61 -9.12 -2.76
N ASN A 209 13.03 -10.25 -3.33
CA ASN A 209 13.50 -11.43 -2.57
C ASN A 209 12.44 -11.96 -1.59
N LEU A 210 11.25 -12.28 -2.11
CA LEU A 210 10.13 -12.84 -1.35
C LEU A 210 9.87 -14.29 -1.83
N PRO A 211 10.71 -15.26 -1.43
CA PRO A 211 10.73 -16.59 -2.03
C PRO A 211 9.46 -17.42 -1.79
N GLU A 212 8.70 -17.14 -0.72
CA GLU A 212 7.46 -17.84 -0.37
C GLU A 212 6.19 -17.08 -0.78
N LEU A 213 6.32 -15.89 -1.41
CA LEU A 213 5.16 -15.08 -1.77
C LEU A 213 4.36 -15.80 -2.86
N ALA A 214 3.13 -16.20 -2.53
CA ALA A 214 2.25 -16.95 -3.42
C ALA A 214 1.18 -16.07 -4.09
N SER A 215 0.74 -15.02 -3.40
CA SER A 215 -0.36 -14.15 -3.87
C SER A 215 -0.10 -12.68 -3.56
N LEU A 216 -0.22 -11.84 -4.60
CA LEU A 216 -0.26 -10.38 -4.51
C LEU A 216 -1.59 -9.86 -5.06
N ARG A 217 -2.33 -9.14 -4.21
CA ARG A 217 -3.64 -8.57 -4.55
C ARG A 217 -3.67 -7.09 -4.21
N CYS A 218 -4.04 -6.27 -5.18
CA CYS A 218 -4.10 -4.82 -5.04
C CYS A 218 -5.45 -4.27 -5.51
N GLY A 219 -6.08 -3.45 -4.69
CA GLY A 219 -7.31 -2.72 -4.98
C GLY A 219 -7.10 -1.54 -5.93
N TYR A 220 -8.20 -0.84 -6.25
CA TYR A 220 -8.20 0.33 -7.13
C TYR A 220 -7.28 1.43 -6.57
N HIS A 221 -6.33 1.94 -7.36
CA HIS A 221 -5.32 2.89 -6.90
C HIS A 221 -4.56 2.49 -5.64
N ALA A 222 -4.41 1.19 -5.35
CA ALA A 222 -3.65 0.74 -4.18
C ALA A 222 -2.25 1.38 -4.10
N PHE A 223 -1.62 1.59 -5.26
CA PHE A 223 -0.37 2.31 -5.45
C PHE A 223 -0.53 3.29 -6.62
N LEU A 224 -1.18 4.42 -6.34
CA LEU A 224 -1.17 5.59 -7.22
C LEU A 224 0.18 6.27 -7.01
N PHE A 225 1.05 6.29 -8.02
CA PHE A 225 2.29 7.02 -7.91
C PHE A 225 2.05 8.53 -8.07
N ASP A 226 2.92 9.35 -7.47
CA ASP A 226 2.86 10.81 -7.61
C ASP A 226 3.17 11.27 -9.05
N GLU A 227 3.10 12.58 -9.30
CA GLU A 227 3.30 13.15 -10.64
C GLU A 227 4.79 13.30 -11.03
N GLU A 228 5.73 12.85 -10.18
CA GLU A 228 7.16 12.97 -10.44
C GLU A 228 7.65 11.91 -11.44
N THR A 229 8.68 12.26 -12.21
CA THR A 229 9.20 11.38 -13.27
C THR A 229 10.13 10.27 -12.76
N THR A 230 10.33 10.14 -11.45
CA THR A 230 11.28 9.19 -10.80
C THR A 230 10.61 7.95 -10.21
N ASN A 231 9.29 7.82 -10.38
CA ASN A 231 8.49 6.73 -9.83
C ASN A 231 9.02 5.35 -10.16
N THR A 232 9.27 4.53 -9.14
CA THR A 232 9.91 3.22 -9.30
C THR A 232 9.04 2.09 -8.78
N LEU A 233 8.82 1.07 -9.62
CA LEU A 233 8.15 -0.18 -9.28
C LEU A 233 9.11 -1.36 -9.51
N ILE A 234 9.39 -2.13 -8.45
CA ILE A 234 10.25 -3.32 -8.53
C ILE A 234 9.48 -4.53 -7.98
N LEU A 235 9.26 -5.52 -8.84
CA LEU A 235 8.79 -6.86 -8.48
C LEU A 235 9.88 -7.85 -8.92
N ARG A 236 10.77 -8.24 -8.01
CA ARG A 236 11.95 -9.06 -8.33
C ARG A 236 12.07 -10.25 -7.38
N ASN A 237 12.46 -11.41 -7.92
CA ASN A 237 12.75 -12.63 -7.16
C ASN A 237 11.55 -13.06 -6.31
N LEU A 238 10.43 -13.34 -6.99
CA LEU A 238 9.19 -13.87 -6.41
C LEU A 238 8.91 -15.27 -6.99
N PRO A 239 9.80 -16.26 -6.79
CA PRO A 239 9.79 -17.53 -7.52
C PRO A 239 8.54 -18.39 -7.31
N LYS A 240 7.85 -18.24 -6.17
CA LYS A 240 6.61 -18.96 -5.85
C LYS A 240 5.32 -18.18 -6.15
N LEU A 241 5.42 -16.98 -6.70
CA LEU A 241 4.25 -16.16 -6.98
C LEU A 241 3.40 -16.84 -8.05
N THR A 242 2.19 -17.29 -7.71
CA THR A 242 1.26 -17.92 -8.65
C THR A 242 0.14 -16.98 -9.08
N THR A 243 -0.21 -16.02 -8.22
CA THR A 243 -1.36 -15.13 -8.41
C THR A 243 -0.96 -13.67 -8.29
N LEU A 244 -1.18 -12.92 -9.37
CA LEU A 244 -1.08 -11.47 -9.40
C LEU A 244 -2.42 -10.89 -9.85
N SER A 245 -3.12 -10.26 -8.91
CA SER A 245 -4.45 -9.68 -9.15
C SER A 245 -4.43 -8.20 -8.83
N LEU A 246 -4.50 -7.39 -9.88
CA LEU A 246 -4.50 -5.93 -9.81
C LEU A 246 -5.87 -5.43 -10.26
N ALA A 247 -6.55 -4.66 -9.42
CA ALA A 247 -7.71 -3.90 -9.86
C ALA A 247 -7.29 -2.82 -10.87
N ILE A 248 -8.29 -2.15 -11.46
CA ILE A 248 -8.07 -1.02 -12.37
C ILE A 248 -7.16 0.01 -11.69
N MET A 249 -6.12 0.46 -12.39
CA MET A 249 -5.18 1.48 -11.91
C MET A 249 -4.52 1.15 -10.55
N ALA A 250 -4.39 -0.12 -10.18
CA ALA A 250 -3.74 -0.50 -8.93
C ALA A 250 -2.27 -0.06 -8.85
N PHE A 251 -1.54 -0.14 -9.97
CA PHE A 251 -0.24 0.51 -10.17
C PHE A 251 -0.45 1.61 -11.23
N TYR A 252 -0.50 2.88 -10.83
CA TYR A 252 -0.75 4.00 -11.74
C TYR A 252 0.41 4.99 -11.72
N TYR A 253 0.91 5.43 -12.88
CA TYR A 253 2.13 6.24 -13.04
C TYR A 253 3.50 5.66 -12.60
N PRO A 254 3.77 4.34 -12.65
CA PRO A 254 5.16 3.88 -12.49
C PRO A 254 6.00 4.24 -13.74
N HIS A 255 7.18 4.82 -13.54
CA HIS A 255 8.09 5.26 -14.60
C HIS A 255 9.23 4.25 -14.85
N TYR A 256 9.90 3.79 -13.80
CA TYR A 256 10.98 2.80 -13.88
C TYR A 256 10.50 1.47 -13.33
N ILE A 257 10.36 0.48 -14.20
CA ILE A 257 9.70 -0.78 -13.86
C ILE A 257 10.68 -1.94 -14.03
N THR A 258 10.84 -2.72 -12.96
CA THR A 258 11.62 -3.97 -12.96
C THR A 258 10.70 -5.12 -12.61
N LEU A 259 10.57 -6.08 -13.51
CA LEU A 259 9.80 -7.31 -13.31
C LEU A 259 10.71 -8.50 -13.56
N GLU A 260 11.07 -9.25 -12.54
CA GLU A 260 12.09 -10.29 -12.69
C GLU A 260 11.84 -11.51 -11.82
N ASN A 261 12.07 -12.69 -12.40
CA ASN A 261 12.10 -13.96 -11.69
C ASN A 261 10.78 -14.27 -10.95
N MET A 262 9.72 -14.44 -11.75
CA MET A 262 8.38 -14.90 -11.36
C MET A 262 7.93 -16.10 -12.24
N PRO A 263 8.73 -17.18 -12.34
CA PRO A 263 8.50 -18.28 -13.29
C PRO A 263 7.18 -19.05 -13.09
N LEU A 264 6.65 -19.10 -11.87
CA LEU A 264 5.42 -19.85 -11.55
C LEU A 264 4.14 -19.03 -11.66
N LEU A 265 4.26 -17.76 -12.09
CA LEU A 265 3.11 -16.88 -12.23
C LEU A 265 2.19 -17.41 -13.33
N SER A 266 0.95 -17.73 -12.95
CA SER A 266 -0.02 -18.43 -13.83
C SER A 266 -1.38 -17.75 -13.85
N THR A 267 -1.84 -17.22 -12.71
CA THR A 267 -3.09 -16.47 -12.62
C THR A 267 -2.78 -14.98 -12.62
N VAL A 268 -2.99 -14.35 -13.77
CA VAL A 268 -2.77 -12.91 -13.97
C VAL A 268 -4.12 -12.25 -14.26
N SER A 269 -4.59 -11.44 -13.32
CA SER A 269 -5.78 -10.60 -13.48
C SER A 269 -5.34 -9.15 -13.36
N ILE A 270 -4.90 -8.55 -14.46
CA ILE A 270 -4.32 -7.21 -14.50
C ILE A 270 -4.97 -6.40 -15.62
N PRO A 271 -5.19 -5.08 -15.46
CA PRO A 271 -5.70 -4.23 -16.52
C PRO A 271 -4.67 -4.07 -17.66
N PRO A 272 -5.09 -3.90 -18.92
CA PRO A 272 -4.18 -3.80 -20.06
C PRO A 272 -3.12 -2.68 -19.97
N LYS A 273 -3.38 -1.62 -19.20
CA LYS A 273 -2.64 -0.33 -19.24
C LYS A 273 -1.80 -0.04 -18.00
N TRP A 274 -1.59 -1.04 -17.15
CA TRP A 274 -0.84 -0.86 -15.92
C TRP A 274 0.64 -0.44 -16.15
N LEU A 275 1.12 -0.54 -17.40
CA LEU A 275 2.45 -0.14 -17.86
C LEU A 275 2.44 1.11 -18.77
N LEU A 276 1.32 1.81 -18.89
CA LEU A 276 1.13 2.89 -19.89
C LEU A 276 2.14 4.03 -19.76
N TYR A 277 2.46 4.42 -18.52
CA TYR A 277 3.30 5.58 -18.22
C TYR A 277 4.77 5.26 -18.04
N ARG A 278 5.21 4.04 -18.33
CA ARG A 278 6.61 3.65 -18.13
C ARG A 278 7.56 4.47 -19.01
N ILE A 279 8.71 4.82 -18.44
CA ILE A 279 9.89 5.33 -19.14
C ILE A 279 10.84 4.17 -19.46
N GLU A 280 11.12 3.32 -18.46
CA GLU A 280 11.96 2.13 -18.61
C GLU A 280 11.26 0.88 -18.09
N LEU A 281 11.44 -0.24 -18.81
CA LEU A 281 10.95 -1.54 -18.43
C LEU A 281 12.04 -2.59 -18.60
N TYR A 282 12.48 -3.13 -17.47
CA TYR A 282 13.25 -4.36 -17.45
C TYR A 282 12.32 -5.51 -17.11
N CYS A 283 12.29 -6.53 -17.98
CA CYS A 283 11.53 -7.74 -17.73
C CYS A 283 12.34 -9.01 -18.04
N HIS A 284 12.35 -9.98 -17.12
CA HIS A 284 13.03 -11.25 -17.32
C HIS A 284 12.35 -12.38 -16.52
N ASN A 285 12.01 -13.49 -17.17
CA ASN A 285 11.39 -14.65 -16.53
C ASN A 285 10.13 -14.31 -15.70
N ILE A 286 9.15 -13.65 -16.32
CA ILE A 286 7.96 -13.09 -15.65
C ILE A 286 6.71 -14.00 -15.70
N GLY A 287 6.86 -15.28 -16.07
CA GLY A 287 5.76 -16.24 -16.15
C GLY A 287 4.63 -15.77 -17.10
N ALA A 288 3.37 -16.02 -16.72
CA ALA A 288 2.18 -15.68 -17.51
C ALA A 288 2.00 -14.17 -17.78
N LEU A 289 2.76 -13.29 -17.12
CA LEU A 289 2.78 -11.86 -17.51
C LEU A 289 3.33 -11.67 -18.92
N ALA A 290 4.24 -12.55 -19.39
CA ALA A 290 4.84 -12.43 -20.72
C ALA A 290 3.79 -12.50 -21.84
N ASP A 291 2.68 -13.21 -21.61
CA ASP A 291 1.57 -13.36 -22.56
C ASP A 291 0.55 -12.22 -22.46
N HIS A 292 0.72 -11.30 -21.51
CA HIS A 292 -0.23 -10.22 -21.29
C HIS A 292 -0.10 -9.12 -22.37
N PRO A 293 -1.20 -8.55 -22.90
CA PRO A 293 -1.17 -7.58 -23.99
C PRO A 293 -0.31 -6.34 -23.74
N ALA A 294 -0.12 -5.95 -22.47
CA ALA A 294 0.77 -4.85 -22.08
C ALA A 294 2.26 -5.06 -22.44
N PHE A 295 2.66 -6.29 -22.77
CA PHE A 295 4.02 -6.63 -23.22
C PHE A 295 4.07 -6.92 -24.72
N ALA A 296 2.92 -6.87 -25.41
CA ALA A 296 2.88 -7.05 -26.85
C ALA A 296 3.47 -5.81 -27.53
N VAL A 297 4.50 -6.01 -28.36
CA VAL A 297 5.04 -4.94 -29.20
C VAL A 297 4.07 -4.71 -30.36
N ASN A 298 3.22 -3.69 -30.21
CA ASN A 298 2.34 -3.24 -31.28
C ASN A 298 2.96 -2.00 -31.91
N ALA A 299 3.92 -2.19 -32.83
CA ALA A 299 4.54 -1.08 -33.55
C ALA A 299 3.51 -0.24 -34.32
N ASN A 300 2.40 -0.85 -34.76
CA ASN A 300 1.31 -0.16 -35.44
C ASN A 300 -0.01 -0.47 -34.73
N ALA A 301 -0.80 0.57 -34.48
CA ALA A 301 -2.11 0.45 -33.86
C ALA A 301 -3.19 1.12 -34.69
N ASN A 302 -4.33 0.45 -34.80
CA ASN A 302 -5.53 0.97 -35.44
C ASN A 302 -6.66 1.05 -34.41
N VAL A 303 -7.14 2.25 -34.15
CA VAL A 303 -7.96 2.65 -33.00
C VAL A 303 -9.35 3.05 -33.47
N HIS A 304 -10.37 2.39 -32.95
CA HIS A 304 -11.77 2.59 -33.31
C HIS A 304 -12.60 3.17 -32.15
N SER A 305 -12.06 3.14 -30.92
CA SER A 305 -12.73 3.67 -29.74
C SER A 305 -11.74 4.28 -28.73
N PRO A 306 -12.21 5.13 -27.79
CA PRO A 306 -11.35 5.64 -26.72
C PRO A 306 -10.74 4.51 -25.88
N GLU A 307 -11.48 3.42 -25.66
CA GLU A 307 -10.98 2.27 -24.91
C GLU A 307 -9.76 1.64 -25.59
N GLU A 308 -9.79 1.53 -26.93
CA GLU A 308 -8.66 1.08 -27.75
C GLU A 308 -7.50 2.10 -27.73
N TYR A 309 -7.78 3.40 -27.85
CA TYR A 309 -6.77 4.46 -27.76
C TYR A 309 -6.01 4.38 -26.44
N TYR A 310 -6.77 4.31 -25.36
CA TYR A 310 -6.17 4.23 -24.04
C TYR A 310 -5.38 2.91 -23.89
N ALA A 311 -5.65 1.86 -24.70
CA ALA A 311 -4.99 0.54 -24.61
C ALA A 311 -3.69 0.44 -25.40
N LEU A 312 -3.28 1.52 -26.04
CA LEU A 312 -2.02 1.61 -26.73
C LEU A 312 -0.83 1.48 -25.78
N ASP A 313 0.21 0.83 -26.28
CA ASP A 313 1.47 0.63 -25.57
C ASP A 313 2.48 1.75 -25.92
N SER A 314 3.37 2.13 -25.00
CA SER A 314 4.37 3.19 -25.25
C SER A 314 5.40 2.84 -26.35
N THR A 315 5.49 1.58 -26.76
CA THR A 315 6.34 1.12 -27.87
C THR A 315 5.73 1.36 -29.25
N VAL A 316 4.48 1.82 -29.33
CA VAL A 316 3.83 2.07 -30.63
C VAL A 316 4.59 3.12 -31.44
N GLU A 317 4.84 2.82 -32.71
CA GLU A 317 5.50 3.72 -33.67
C GLU A 317 4.48 4.37 -34.62
N SER A 318 3.31 3.76 -34.80
CA SER A 318 2.24 4.27 -35.65
C SER A 318 0.88 4.12 -34.98
N ILE A 319 0.13 5.21 -34.87
CA ILE A 319 -1.26 5.21 -34.43
C ILE A 319 -2.13 5.69 -35.58
N VAL A 320 -3.20 4.96 -35.87
CA VAL A 320 -4.26 5.39 -36.79
C VAL A 320 -5.57 5.34 -36.02
N ILE A 321 -6.21 6.48 -35.82
CA ILE A 321 -7.58 6.56 -35.33
C ILE A 321 -8.50 6.51 -36.54
N ALA A 322 -9.41 5.54 -36.58
CA ALA A 322 -10.31 5.33 -37.72
C ALA A 322 -11.32 6.48 -37.88
N ASP A 323 -11.92 6.56 -39.07
CA ASP A 323 -13.00 7.53 -39.34
C ASP A 323 -14.16 7.33 -38.35
N HIS A 324 -14.75 8.44 -37.88
CA HIS A 324 -15.83 8.46 -36.90
C HIS A 324 -15.52 7.81 -35.53
N ALA A 325 -14.26 7.47 -35.25
CA ALA A 325 -13.84 6.85 -34.00
C ALA A 325 -13.64 7.84 -32.84
N CYS A 326 -13.54 7.32 -31.62
CA CYS A 326 -13.17 8.08 -30.42
C CYS A 326 -14.08 9.29 -30.11
N ASN A 327 -15.37 9.20 -30.43
CA ASN A 327 -16.32 10.31 -30.29
C ASN A 327 -17.05 10.36 -28.93
N SER A 328 -16.59 9.63 -27.91
CA SER A 328 -17.22 9.64 -26.58
C SER A 328 -17.05 11.01 -25.89
N PRO A 329 -18.08 11.54 -25.20
CA PRO A 329 -17.96 12.74 -24.36
C PRO A 329 -16.93 12.63 -23.23
N SER A 330 -16.55 11.41 -22.83
CA SER A 330 -15.52 11.18 -21.82
C SER A 330 -14.10 11.28 -22.36
N PHE A 331 -13.92 11.26 -23.69
CA PHE A 331 -12.61 11.35 -24.34
C PHE A 331 -12.30 12.81 -24.67
N THR A 332 -11.92 13.57 -23.65
CA THR A 332 -11.66 15.02 -23.76
C THR A 332 -10.20 15.38 -23.98
N THR A 333 -9.27 14.47 -23.68
CA THR A 333 -7.83 14.71 -23.84
C THR A 333 -7.18 13.58 -24.60
N MET A 334 -6.49 13.91 -25.69
CA MET A 334 -5.62 13.01 -26.44
C MET A 334 -4.16 13.34 -26.09
N ASP A 335 -3.62 12.62 -25.11
CA ASP A 335 -2.22 12.76 -24.71
C ASP A 335 -1.35 11.72 -25.42
N LEU A 336 -0.45 12.20 -26.28
CA LEU A 336 0.50 11.38 -27.02
C LEU A 336 1.91 11.39 -26.40
N THR A 337 2.13 12.22 -25.38
CA THR A 337 3.42 12.36 -24.66
C THR A 337 4.03 11.03 -24.21
N PRO A 338 3.25 10.01 -23.77
CA PRO A 338 3.82 8.72 -23.39
C PRO A 338 4.44 7.90 -24.53
N PHE A 339 4.06 8.17 -25.80
CA PHE A 339 4.50 7.38 -26.96
C PHE A 339 5.81 7.95 -27.54
N VAL A 340 6.91 7.85 -26.79
CA VAL A 340 8.20 8.46 -27.14
C VAL A 340 8.81 7.93 -28.45
N ASN A 341 8.41 6.73 -28.87
CA ASN A 341 8.83 6.11 -30.14
C ASN A 341 7.87 6.40 -31.30
N LEU A 342 6.78 7.11 -31.07
CA LEU A 342 5.76 7.37 -32.07
C LEU A 342 6.34 8.19 -33.23
N ARG A 343 6.28 7.62 -34.43
CA ARG A 343 6.69 8.25 -35.69
C ARG A 343 5.51 8.83 -36.43
N THR A 344 4.36 8.16 -36.38
CA THR A 344 3.20 8.54 -37.19
C THR A 344 1.91 8.52 -36.37
N ILE A 345 1.12 9.57 -36.50
CA ILE A 345 -0.26 9.62 -36.02
C ILE A 345 -1.18 10.07 -37.14
N GLY A 346 -2.17 9.25 -37.45
CA GLY A 346 -3.29 9.57 -38.32
C GLY A 346 -4.57 9.63 -37.51
N VAL A 347 -5.32 10.73 -37.62
CA VAL A 347 -6.68 10.85 -37.10
C VAL A 347 -7.63 10.89 -38.29
N GLY A 348 -8.53 9.91 -38.38
CA GLY A 348 -9.51 9.79 -39.45
C GLY A 348 -10.55 10.90 -39.46
N ASP A 349 -11.33 10.96 -40.53
CA ASP A 349 -12.36 11.98 -40.72
C ASP A 349 -13.44 11.84 -39.63
N TYR A 350 -13.95 12.96 -39.13
CA TYR A 350 -15.01 13.02 -38.11
C TYR A 350 -14.69 12.26 -36.80
N ALA A 351 -13.41 12.00 -36.50
CA ALA A 351 -12.98 11.33 -35.27
C ALA A 351 -12.68 12.33 -34.13
N CYS A 352 -12.70 11.84 -32.88
CA CYS A 352 -12.25 12.60 -31.70
C CYS A 352 -13.00 13.94 -31.47
N THR A 353 -14.27 14.05 -31.84
CA THR A 353 -15.04 15.31 -31.82
C THR A 353 -15.11 16.01 -30.46
N HIS A 354 -15.10 15.24 -29.36
CA HIS A 354 -15.13 15.76 -27.99
C HIS A 354 -13.74 16.04 -27.40
N VAL A 355 -12.65 15.75 -28.12
CA VAL A 355 -11.30 16.09 -27.67
C VAL A 355 -11.14 17.60 -27.64
N GLU A 356 -10.83 18.13 -26.46
CA GLU A 356 -10.53 19.53 -26.22
C GLU A 356 -9.03 19.78 -26.19
N GLU A 357 -8.25 18.84 -25.65
CA GLU A 357 -6.81 19.00 -25.50
C GLU A 357 -6.05 17.89 -26.23
N VAL A 358 -5.09 18.28 -27.08
CA VAL A 358 -4.14 17.35 -27.72
C VAL A 358 -2.73 17.69 -27.24
N LYS A 359 -2.02 16.72 -26.69
CA LYS A 359 -0.63 16.87 -26.20
C LYS A 359 0.32 16.04 -27.03
N MET A 360 1.26 16.71 -27.67
CA MET A 360 2.38 16.15 -28.44
C MET A 360 3.66 16.83 -27.97
N ILE A 361 4.07 16.51 -26.75
CA ILE A 361 5.19 17.17 -26.07
C ILE A 361 6.38 16.21 -26.03
N GLY A 362 7.56 16.67 -26.43
CA GLY A 362 8.79 15.89 -26.32
C GLY A 362 8.86 14.68 -27.27
N MET A 363 8.08 14.71 -28.35
CA MET A 363 7.93 13.63 -29.32
C MET A 363 9.13 13.55 -30.30
N LYS A 364 10.28 13.06 -29.82
CA LYS A 364 11.57 13.11 -30.55
C LYS A 364 11.59 12.31 -31.87
N CYS A 365 10.78 11.27 -31.97
CA CYS A 365 10.73 10.39 -33.14
C CYS A 365 9.59 10.72 -34.11
N LEU A 366 8.76 11.72 -33.81
CA LEU A 366 7.56 12.01 -34.58
C LEU A 366 7.90 12.63 -35.94
N GLU A 367 7.45 11.96 -36.99
CA GLU A 367 7.74 12.30 -38.39
C GLU A 367 6.49 12.80 -39.12
N THR A 368 5.32 12.19 -38.87
CA THR A 368 4.09 12.46 -39.62
C THR A 368 2.89 12.63 -38.71
N VAL A 369 2.12 13.70 -38.95
CA VAL A 369 0.83 13.97 -38.32
C VAL A 369 -0.20 14.23 -39.40
N VAL A 370 -1.23 13.40 -39.46
CA VAL A 370 -2.36 13.55 -40.38
C VAL A 370 -3.62 13.72 -39.56
N ILE A 371 -4.36 14.79 -39.80
CA ILE A 371 -5.62 15.10 -39.11
C ILE A 371 -6.71 15.23 -40.17
N GLY A 372 -7.68 14.32 -40.12
CA GLY A 372 -8.78 14.18 -41.07
C GLY A 372 -9.81 15.30 -40.97
N GLU A 373 -10.70 15.39 -41.95
CA GLU A 373 -11.75 16.41 -42.02
C GLU A 373 -12.62 16.39 -40.75
N LYS A 374 -12.84 17.57 -40.15
CA LYS A 374 -13.71 17.76 -38.96
C LYS A 374 -13.35 16.88 -37.76
N SER A 375 -12.15 16.31 -37.74
CA SER A 375 -11.65 15.61 -36.56
C SER A 375 -11.19 16.60 -35.49
N CYS A 376 -11.19 16.16 -34.22
CA CYS A 376 -10.88 17.00 -33.05
C CYS A 376 -11.69 18.32 -33.01
N SER A 377 -12.89 18.31 -33.59
CA SER A 377 -13.76 19.47 -33.71
C SER A 377 -15.17 19.15 -33.23
N GLN A 378 -15.77 20.05 -32.47
CA GLN A 378 -17.19 20.00 -32.14
C GLN A 378 -17.85 21.23 -32.77
N TRP A 379 -18.92 20.98 -33.53
CA TRP A 379 -19.67 22.06 -34.17
C TRP A 379 -20.41 22.86 -33.11
N ASN A 380 -19.99 24.11 -32.90
CA ASN A 380 -20.74 25.09 -32.14
C ASN A 380 -21.45 26.02 -33.12
N HIS A 381 -22.78 26.17 -32.99
CA HIS A 381 -23.57 27.08 -33.82
C HIS A 381 -23.23 28.55 -33.59
N HIS A 382 -22.49 28.84 -32.52
CA HIS A 382 -21.92 30.15 -32.24
C HIS A 382 -20.45 30.14 -32.67
N TRP A 383 -20.04 31.06 -33.55
CA TRP A 383 -18.65 31.28 -34.00
C TRP A 383 -17.71 31.78 -32.87
N GLU A 384 -18.01 31.44 -31.63
CA GLU A 384 -17.24 31.80 -30.44
C GLU A 384 -16.08 30.81 -30.25
N LYS A 385 -14.88 31.35 -29.98
CA LYS A 385 -13.72 30.52 -29.61
C LYS A 385 -14.07 29.75 -28.33
N ASN A 386 -13.96 28.42 -28.34
CA ASN A 386 -13.96 27.65 -27.10
C ASN A 386 -12.56 27.79 -26.47
N PRO A 387 -12.41 28.52 -25.35
CA PRO A 387 -11.11 28.79 -24.74
C PRO A 387 -10.45 27.53 -24.15
N ASN A 388 -11.21 26.45 -23.96
CA ASN A 388 -10.71 25.20 -23.37
C ASN A 388 -10.03 24.29 -24.39
N ARG A 389 -10.08 24.62 -25.69
CA ARG A 389 -9.47 23.79 -26.73
C ARG A 389 -8.02 24.17 -26.98
N HIS A 390 -7.11 23.20 -26.79
CA HIS A 390 -5.68 23.42 -26.88
C HIS A 390 -4.99 22.33 -27.71
N PHE A 391 -4.03 22.75 -28.53
CA PHE A 391 -3.14 21.86 -29.27
C PHE A 391 -1.70 22.18 -28.89
N HIS A 392 -1.05 21.28 -28.15
CA HIS A 392 0.30 21.44 -27.67
C HIS A 392 1.25 20.60 -28.52
N LEU A 393 1.95 21.26 -29.45
CA LEU A 393 3.08 20.67 -30.16
C LEU A 393 4.35 21.37 -29.68
N LYS A 394 5.15 20.68 -28.87
CA LYS A 394 6.33 21.25 -28.20
C LYS A 394 7.52 20.31 -28.20
#